data_AF-A0A842QFM3-F1
#
_entry.id   AF-A0A842QFM3-F1
#
_cell.length_a   1.000
_cell.length_b   1.000
_cell.length_c   1.000
_cell.angle_alpha   90.00
_cell.angle_beta   90.00
_cell.angle_gamma   90.00
#
_symmetry.space_group_name_H-M   'P 1'
#
loop_
_entity.id
_entity.type
_entity.pdbx_description
1 polymer ?
#
loop_
_entity_poly.entity_id
_entity_poly.type
_entity_poly.pdbx_seq_one_letter_code
_entity_poly.pdbx_strand_id
1 'polypeptide(L)'
;MRGTLNTRSLLLEFKIEEVGRQAREDASVRKDLLRAFEDSSEIVRERALLAAIELTDPYIVEEAKKLLDDENEDVRIAAAQVLAWYHQPRTIPDMLEGLKDSSTWVRSHCAKGLSKLIHGPIWARVDEEKVDTMLSDFPNMSEEEIRMFLREIELTSQAIDDYFRLREEDFDVEIDLSSFVDELEGKPIILEGVSDVEAEIEAKGLAPAETREGIPKEVAKIIDELPPDVRESLPIEDLRRLTPETARELVDSLKPDTPPEEELESEAKPSLDDIQGVGPKLSASIRDAGYDSVEALAQADPKELSEKVNGISEESAKDMISASKSMLPPPRKKKVRRVRKVKKVRKKDKREELLDRIPEEVLDAMAPEELENLSIDELEAIALSTSGITEEPTEATVEEKTPAEEQEGDSRLKELTEKYGKEKGQLLALIPPEMLSDIPDEQIEEMDLETIRSLTQAL
;
A
#
# COMPACT_ATOMS: atom_id res chain seq x y z
N MET A 1 25.04 0.61 -12.64
CA MET A 1 25.05 1.31 -11.32
C MET A 1 23.78 2.14 -11.08
N ARG A 2 22.59 1.71 -11.53
CA ARG A 2 21.32 2.43 -11.24
C ARG A 2 20.51 1.84 -10.08
N GLY A 3 20.77 0.60 -9.66
CA GLY A 3 20.07 -0.06 -8.54
C GLY A 3 20.50 0.45 -7.16
N THR A 4 21.82 0.49 -6.89
CA THR A 4 22.39 0.76 -5.56
C THR A 4 21.95 2.08 -4.93
N LEU A 5 21.81 3.14 -5.74
CA LEU A 5 21.44 4.47 -5.24
C LEU A 5 19.95 4.60 -4.93
N ASN A 6 19.10 3.78 -5.58
CA ASN A 6 17.66 3.82 -5.33
C ASN A 6 17.32 3.10 -4.03
N THR A 7 17.83 1.88 -3.83
CA THR A 7 17.52 1.07 -2.65
C THR A 7 17.89 1.77 -1.35
N ARG A 8 19.12 2.30 -1.24
CA ARG A 8 19.56 3.04 -0.04
C ARG A 8 18.72 4.28 0.23
N SER A 9 18.36 5.03 -0.83
CA SER A 9 17.51 6.23 -0.69
C SER A 9 16.10 5.87 -0.21
N LEU A 10 15.52 4.81 -0.77
CA LEU A 10 14.20 4.31 -0.36
C LEU A 10 14.20 3.83 1.09
N LEU A 11 15.25 3.15 1.53
CA LEU A 11 15.41 2.77 2.94
C LEU A 11 15.51 4.00 3.85
N LEU A 12 16.26 5.04 3.45
CA LEU A 12 16.31 6.31 4.21
C LEU A 12 14.95 7.05 4.24
N GLU A 13 14.13 6.89 3.22
CA GLU A 13 12.75 7.40 3.16
C GLU A 13 11.72 6.49 3.85
N PHE A 14 12.17 5.42 4.54
CA PHE A 14 11.31 4.43 5.22
C PHE A 14 10.37 3.66 4.27
N LYS A 15 10.72 3.51 3.00
CA LYS A 15 9.96 2.74 2.01
C LYS A 15 10.34 1.26 2.00
N ILE A 16 10.31 0.63 3.16
CA ILE A 16 10.76 -0.76 3.37
C ILE A 16 9.95 -1.77 2.55
N GLU A 17 8.64 -1.58 2.44
CA GLU A 17 7.73 -2.45 1.68
C GLU A 17 8.01 -2.40 0.17
N GLU A 18 8.28 -1.20 -0.34
CA GLU A 18 8.61 -1.00 -1.75
C GLU A 18 9.94 -1.69 -2.08
N VAL A 19 10.94 -1.53 -1.22
CA VAL A 19 12.25 -2.17 -1.39
C VAL A 19 12.14 -3.70 -1.34
N GLY A 20 11.42 -4.25 -0.36
CA GLY A 20 11.23 -5.70 -0.24
C GLY A 20 10.51 -6.30 -1.44
N ARG A 21 9.45 -5.64 -1.93
CA ARG A 21 8.71 -6.05 -3.13
C ARG A 21 9.58 -5.98 -4.39
N GLN A 22 10.33 -4.89 -4.58
CA GLN A 22 11.27 -4.76 -5.70
C GLN A 22 12.38 -5.81 -5.63
N ALA A 23 12.86 -6.17 -4.44
CA ALA A 23 13.88 -7.20 -4.26
C ALA A 23 13.37 -8.62 -4.56
N ARG A 24 12.04 -8.88 -4.45
CA ARG A 24 11.45 -10.15 -4.90
C ARG A 24 11.56 -10.29 -6.41
N GLU A 25 11.28 -9.22 -7.15
CA GLU A 25 11.19 -9.21 -8.61
C GLU A 25 12.55 -9.01 -9.30
N ASP A 26 13.40 -8.13 -8.77
CA ASP A 26 14.70 -7.74 -9.36
C ASP A 26 15.88 -8.24 -8.52
N ALA A 27 16.66 -9.14 -9.11
CA ALA A 27 17.88 -9.69 -8.52
C ALA A 27 18.95 -8.62 -8.22
N SER A 28 18.99 -7.51 -8.98
CA SER A 28 19.89 -6.39 -8.68
C SER A 28 19.48 -5.68 -7.40
N VAL A 29 18.18 -5.42 -7.23
CA VAL A 29 17.66 -4.77 -6.02
C VAL A 29 17.86 -5.67 -4.81
N ARG A 30 17.65 -6.99 -4.96
CA ARG A 30 17.98 -7.97 -3.92
C ARG A 30 19.44 -7.89 -3.48
N LYS A 31 20.36 -7.87 -4.44
CA LYS A 31 21.79 -7.74 -4.14
C LYS A 31 22.12 -6.43 -3.43
N ASP A 32 21.44 -5.35 -3.82
CA ASP A 32 21.64 -4.04 -3.21
C ASP A 32 21.02 -3.95 -1.80
N LEU A 33 19.92 -4.65 -1.54
CA LEU A 33 19.34 -4.83 -0.21
C LEU A 33 20.28 -5.62 0.70
N LEU A 34 20.85 -6.73 0.23
CA LEU A 34 21.81 -7.52 1.01
C LEU A 34 23.07 -6.71 1.34
N ARG A 35 23.54 -5.86 0.42
CA ARG A 35 24.64 -4.92 0.72
C ARG A 35 24.26 -3.88 1.76
N ALA A 36 22.99 -3.51 1.87
CA ALA A 36 22.53 -2.52 2.84
C ALA A 36 22.61 -3.03 4.29
N PHE A 37 22.72 -4.34 4.50
CA PHE A 37 23.01 -4.92 5.82
C PHE A 37 24.42 -4.54 6.32
N GLU A 38 25.32 -4.15 5.42
CA GLU A 38 26.67 -3.70 5.76
C GLU A 38 26.82 -2.17 5.56
N ASP A 39 25.72 -1.42 5.47
CA ASP A 39 25.80 0.04 5.28
C ASP A 39 26.40 0.71 6.52
N SER A 40 27.16 1.77 6.28
CA SER A 40 27.72 2.64 7.32
C SER A 40 26.66 3.21 8.28
N SER A 41 25.43 3.45 7.81
CA SER A 41 24.35 3.99 8.62
C SER A 41 23.53 2.87 9.25
N GLU A 42 23.43 2.91 10.57
CA GLU A 42 22.58 2.08 11.42
C GLU A 42 21.12 2.08 10.95
N ILE A 43 20.59 3.26 10.60
CA ILE A 43 19.23 3.42 10.08
C ILE A 43 19.02 2.62 8.79
N VAL A 44 20.04 2.58 7.92
CA VAL A 44 19.96 1.82 6.67
C VAL A 44 20.02 0.32 6.95
N ARG A 45 20.90 -0.12 7.86
CA ARG A 45 21.01 -1.55 8.25
C ARG A 45 19.73 -2.07 8.88
N GLU A 46 19.19 -1.35 9.86
CA GLU A 46 17.92 -1.66 10.54
C GLU A 46 16.78 -1.79 9.52
N ARG A 47 16.58 -0.77 8.69
CA ARG A 47 15.48 -0.77 7.72
C ARG A 47 15.68 -1.78 6.60
N ALA A 48 16.93 -2.11 6.25
CA ALA A 48 17.21 -3.18 5.33
C ALA A 48 16.74 -4.53 5.90
N LEU A 49 17.02 -4.81 7.18
CA LEU A 49 16.54 -6.01 7.87
C LEU A 49 15.00 -6.06 7.86
N LEU A 50 14.33 -4.95 8.19
CA LEU A 50 12.86 -4.88 8.13
C LEU A 50 12.32 -5.11 6.70
N ALA A 51 12.94 -4.51 5.68
CA ALA A 51 12.59 -4.75 4.28
C ALA A 51 12.84 -6.21 3.83
N ALA A 52 13.74 -6.93 4.51
CA ALA A 52 14.04 -8.32 4.23
C ALA A 52 12.92 -9.29 4.67
N ILE A 53 12.07 -8.87 5.61
CA ILE A 53 10.82 -9.59 5.93
C ILE A 53 9.92 -9.65 4.69
N GLU A 54 9.79 -8.51 4.02
CA GLU A 54 9.03 -8.36 2.78
C GLU A 54 9.67 -9.08 1.60
N LEU A 55 10.95 -9.44 1.65
CA LEU A 55 11.56 -10.25 0.58
C LEU A 55 11.05 -11.71 0.60
N THR A 56 10.58 -12.21 1.75
CA THR A 56 10.11 -13.60 1.92
C THR A 56 11.11 -14.67 1.45
N ASP A 57 12.41 -14.37 1.47
CA ASP A 57 13.48 -15.28 1.09
C ASP A 57 14.06 -15.94 2.36
N PRO A 58 13.83 -17.26 2.56
CA PRO A 58 14.27 -17.94 3.77
C PRO A 58 15.79 -17.96 3.95
N TYR A 59 16.59 -17.71 2.91
CA TYR A 59 18.05 -17.70 3.00
C TYR A 59 18.62 -16.43 3.64
N ILE A 60 17.81 -15.37 3.79
CA ILE A 60 18.22 -14.11 4.43
C ILE A 60 18.74 -14.32 5.85
N VAL A 61 18.22 -15.34 6.56
CA VAL A 61 18.58 -15.59 7.96
C VAL A 61 20.08 -15.80 8.17
N GLU A 62 20.82 -16.28 7.16
CA GLU A 62 22.28 -16.44 7.22
C GLU A 62 23.03 -15.11 7.28
N GLU A 63 22.46 -14.07 6.66
CA GLU A 63 23.00 -12.72 6.71
C GLU A 63 22.48 -11.98 7.94
N ALA A 64 21.19 -12.10 8.24
CA ALA A 64 20.57 -11.43 9.38
C ALA A 64 21.18 -11.86 10.73
N LYS A 65 21.57 -13.13 10.90
CA LYS A 65 22.18 -13.60 12.16
C LYS A 65 23.49 -12.90 12.50
N LYS A 66 24.26 -12.45 11.50
CA LYS A 66 25.52 -11.71 11.72
C LYS A 66 25.26 -10.33 12.36
N LEU A 67 24.06 -9.79 12.18
CA LEU A 67 23.66 -8.50 12.72
C LEU A 67 23.09 -8.60 14.13
N LEU A 68 22.99 -9.81 14.72
CA LEU A 68 22.73 -9.96 16.15
C LEU A 68 23.90 -9.47 17.02
N ASP A 69 25.10 -9.29 16.45
CA ASP A 69 26.26 -8.74 17.14
C ASP A 69 26.57 -7.28 16.72
N ASP A 70 25.62 -6.59 16.07
CA ASP A 70 25.83 -5.21 15.62
C ASP A 70 26.05 -4.25 16.81
N GLU A 71 26.90 -3.24 16.63
CA GLU A 71 27.18 -2.25 17.67
C GLU A 71 25.93 -1.45 18.07
N ASN A 72 25.02 -1.22 17.11
CA ASN A 72 23.79 -0.47 17.33
C ASN A 72 22.65 -1.38 17.81
N GLU A 73 21.97 -0.96 18.87
CA GLU A 73 20.87 -1.72 19.48
C GLU A 73 19.68 -1.92 18.54
N ASP A 74 19.24 -0.90 17.82
CA ASP A 74 18.08 -0.98 16.92
C ASP A 74 18.32 -1.98 15.78
N VAL A 75 19.56 -2.04 15.29
CA VAL A 75 19.97 -3.03 14.27
C VAL A 75 19.90 -4.46 14.84
N ARG A 76 20.38 -4.67 16.07
CA ARG A 76 20.26 -5.99 16.74
C ARG A 76 18.81 -6.39 16.98
N ILE A 77 17.96 -5.43 17.36
CA ILE A 77 16.51 -5.66 17.53
C ILE A 77 15.89 -6.10 16.20
N ALA A 78 16.16 -5.36 15.12
CA ALA A 78 15.67 -5.71 13.79
C ALA A 78 16.17 -7.08 13.33
N ALA A 79 17.43 -7.44 13.63
CA ALA A 79 17.98 -8.75 13.30
C ALA A 79 17.23 -9.87 14.05
N ALA A 80 17.05 -9.71 15.37
CA ALA A 80 16.27 -10.65 16.17
C ALA A 80 14.81 -10.77 15.68
N GLN A 81 14.20 -9.67 15.26
CA GLN A 81 12.85 -9.65 14.70
C GLN A 81 12.77 -10.41 13.37
N VAL A 82 13.72 -10.22 12.46
CA VAL A 82 13.80 -10.96 11.19
C VAL A 82 13.93 -12.45 11.44
N LEU A 83 14.86 -12.87 12.31
CA LEU A 83 15.05 -14.29 12.63
C LEU A 83 13.81 -14.89 13.29
N ALA A 84 13.20 -14.14 14.21
CA ALA A 84 11.94 -14.53 14.81
C ALA A 84 10.85 -14.67 13.76
N TRP A 85 10.76 -13.80 12.75
CA TRP A 85 9.74 -13.89 11.70
C TRP A 85 9.92 -15.08 10.75
N TYR A 86 11.16 -15.44 10.43
CA TYR A 86 11.43 -16.59 9.56
C TYR A 86 11.32 -17.94 10.28
N HIS A 87 11.43 -17.96 11.61
CA HIS A 87 11.21 -19.16 12.44
C HIS A 87 11.98 -20.39 11.93
N GLN A 88 13.28 -20.26 11.65
CA GLN A 88 14.05 -21.38 11.09
C GLN A 88 14.85 -22.12 12.16
N PRO A 89 14.75 -23.47 12.25
CA PRO A 89 15.48 -24.23 13.25
C PRO A 89 17.01 -23.99 13.24
N ARG A 90 17.59 -23.69 12.07
CA ARG A 90 19.02 -23.39 11.95
C ARG A 90 19.48 -22.11 12.66
N THR A 91 18.56 -21.20 13.02
CA THR A 91 18.88 -19.95 13.74
C THR A 91 18.76 -20.10 15.26
N ILE A 92 18.42 -21.30 15.76
CA ILE A 92 18.29 -21.58 17.20
C ILE A 92 19.56 -21.21 17.96
N PRO A 93 20.79 -21.61 17.53
CA PRO A 93 22.00 -21.28 18.27
C PRO A 93 22.21 -19.77 18.41
N ASP A 94 22.00 -19.02 17.32
CA ASP A 94 22.17 -17.56 17.29
C ASP A 94 21.13 -16.86 18.18
N MET A 95 19.88 -17.33 18.15
CA MET A 95 18.82 -16.77 19.00
C MET A 95 19.00 -17.11 20.48
N LEU A 96 19.56 -18.28 20.81
CA LEU A 96 19.94 -18.63 22.19
C LEU A 96 21.08 -17.74 22.71
N GLU A 97 21.99 -17.34 21.84
CA GLU A 97 23.02 -16.35 22.16
C GLU A 97 22.40 -14.96 22.37
N GLY A 98 21.47 -14.53 21.50
CA GLY A 98 20.74 -13.27 21.63
C GLY A 98 19.90 -13.15 22.91
N LEU A 99 19.52 -14.25 23.55
CA LEU A 99 18.93 -14.23 24.90
C LEU A 99 19.87 -13.66 25.99
N LYS A 100 21.16 -13.50 25.69
CA LYS A 100 22.16 -12.93 26.59
C LYS A 100 22.51 -11.48 26.24
N ASP A 101 21.86 -10.89 25.23
CA ASP A 101 22.10 -9.51 24.81
C ASP A 101 21.81 -8.52 25.95
N SER A 102 22.52 -7.39 25.96
CA SER A 102 22.30 -6.33 26.94
C SER A 102 20.91 -5.68 26.82
N SER A 103 20.38 -5.56 25.61
CA SER A 103 19.05 -4.98 25.35
C SER A 103 17.94 -5.96 25.70
N THR A 104 16.95 -5.47 26.46
CA THR A 104 15.72 -6.21 26.78
C THR A 104 14.91 -6.57 25.52
N TRP A 105 14.92 -5.70 24.51
CA TRP A 105 14.16 -5.87 23.28
C TRP A 105 14.73 -6.98 22.39
N VAL A 106 16.05 -7.07 22.29
CA VAL A 106 16.74 -8.17 21.58
C VAL A 106 16.39 -9.50 22.25
N ARG A 107 16.56 -9.59 23.58
CA ARG A 107 16.20 -10.80 24.34
C ARG A 107 14.75 -11.21 24.14
N SER A 108 13.83 -10.25 24.15
CA SER A 108 12.39 -10.50 23.94
C SER A 108 12.08 -11.07 22.56
N HIS A 109 12.66 -10.50 21.49
CA HIS A 109 12.46 -11.01 20.13
C HIS A 109 13.07 -12.40 19.94
N CYS A 110 14.26 -12.65 20.47
CA CYS A 110 14.88 -13.97 20.48
C CYS A 110 14.01 -15.00 21.23
N ALA A 111 13.50 -14.66 22.42
CA ALA A 111 12.60 -15.52 23.18
C ALA A 111 11.30 -15.81 22.42
N LYS A 112 10.70 -14.80 21.80
CA LYS A 112 9.49 -14.94 20.98
C LYS A 112 9.70 -15.90 19.82
N GLY A 113 10.76 -15.73 19.05
CA GLY A 113 10.99 -16.61 17.90
C GLY A 113 11.43 -18.02 18.31
N LEU A 114 12.15 -18.20 19.42
CA LEU A 114 12.43 -19.52 19.99
C LEU A 114 11.14 -20.21 20.47
N SER A 115 10.24 -19.48 21.15
CA SER A 115 8.93 -20.02 21.54
C SER A 115 8.13 -20.51 20.33
N LYS A 116 8.12 -19.73 19.25
CA LYS A 116 7.45 -20.12 18.00
C LYS A 116 8.09 -21.34 17.31
N LEU A 117 9.39 -21.58 17.52
CA LEU A 117 10.08 -22.80 17.06
C LEU A 117 9.76 -24.01 17.94
N ILE A 118 9.72 -23.84 19.26
CA ILE A 118 9.37 -24.89 20.23
C ILE A 118 7.91 -25.32 20.05
N HIS A 119 7.02 -24.38 19.74
CA HIS A 119 5.63 -24.64 19.38
C HIS A 119 5.42 -24.84 17.86
N GLY A 120 6.50 -24.85 17.06
CA GLY A 120 6.50 -24.98 15.60
C GLY A 120 6.13 -26.40 15.12
N PRO A 121 6.02 -26.64 13.81
CA PRO A 121 5.50 -27.90 13.27
C PRO A 121 6.31 -29.11 13.73
N ILE A 122 5.60 -30.21 14.02
CA ILE A 122 6.10 -31.41 14.69
C ILE A 122 7.41 -31.90 14.07
N TRP A 123 7.54 -31.88 12.73
CA TRP A 123 8.74 -32.34 12.02
C TRP A 123 10.05 -31.62 12.41
N ALA A 124 10.00 -30.39 12.94
CA ALA A 124 11.19 -29.70 13.43
C ALA A 124 11.67 -30.21 14.81
N ARG A 125 10.84 -31.03 15.47
CA ARG A 125 11.09 -31.69 16.76
C ARG A 125 11.29 -33.20 16.61
N VAL A 126 11.27 -33.71 15.38
CA VAL A 126 11.38 -35.13 15.06
C VAL A 126 12.85 -35.46 14.80
N ASP A 127 13.38 -36.45 15.51
CA ASP A 127 14.76 -36.93 15.35
C ASP A 127 15.05 -37.41 13.92
N GLU A 128 16.31 -37.34 13.47
CA GLU A 128 16.73 -37.74 12.12
C GLU A 128 16.29 -39.18 11.77
N GLU A 129 16.37 -40.11 12.72
CA GLU A 129 15.93 -41.51 12.56
C GLU A 129 14.43 -41.63 12.25
N LYS A 130 13.61 -40.77 12.86
CA LYS A 130 12.16 -40.73 12.64
C LYS A 130 11.81 -40.08 11.30
N VAL A 131 12.63 -39.11 10.86
CA VAL A 131 12.52 -38.52 9.50
C VAL A 131 12.84 -39.58 8.44
N ASP A 132 13.89 -40.36 8.62
CA ASP A 132 14.25 -41.46 7.70
C ASP A 132 13.14 -42.53 7.62
N THR A 133 12.50 -42.83 8.75
CA THR A 133 11.35 -43.73 8.83
C THR A 133 10.15 -43.17 8.04
N MET A 134 9.86 -41.87 8.16
CA MET A 134 8.80 -41.22 7.36
C MET A 134 9.06 -41.30 5.85
N LEU A 135 10.32 -41.16 5.42
CA LEU A 135 10.68 -41.11 4.01
C LEU A 135 10.77 -42.50 3.37
N SER A 136 11.12 -43.53 4.15
CA SER A 136 11.41 -44.87 3.63
C SER A 136 10.23 -45.81 3.76
N ASP A 137 9.55 -45.78 4.91
CA ASP A 137 8.62 -46.84 5.30
C ASP A 137 7.17 -46.34 5.40
N PHE A 138 6.94 -45.10 5.83
CA PHE A 138 5.59 -44.52 5.91
C PHE A 138 5.03 -44.17 4.52
N PRO A 139 3.73 -44.40 4.22
CA PRO A 139 2.67 -44.99 5.05
C PRO A 139 2.52 -46.52 4.87
N ASN A 140 3.54 -47.20 4.33
CA ASN A 140 3.49 -48.62 3.95
C ASN A 140 3.82 -49.61 5.09
N MET A 141 3.92 -49.11 6.32
CA MET A 141 4.11 -49.89 7.53
C MET A 141 2.81 -50.56 7.99
N SER A 142 2.90 -51.47 8.96
CA SER A 142 1.70 -52.03 9.61
C SER A 142 0.93 -50.96 10.40
N GLU A 143 -0.36 -51.18 10.65
CA GLU A 143 -1.19 -50.22 11.38
C GLU A 143 -0.69 -49.97 12.80
N GLU A 144 -0.23 -51.01 13.49
CA GLU A 144 0.36 -50.91 14.82
C GLU A 144 1.65 -50.07 14.81
N GLU A 145 2.53 -50.29 13.82
CA GLU A 145 3.76 -49.51 13.66
C GLU A 145 3.44 -48.04 13.38
N ILE A 146 2.45 -47.76 12.53
CA ILE A 146 2.00 -46.38 12.26
C ILE A 146 1.44 -45.74 13.53
N ARG A 147 0.58 -46.43 14.30
CA ARG A 147 0.03 -45.89 15.56
C ARG A 147 1.14 -45.61 16.58
N MET A 148 2.10 -46.53 16.71
CA MET A 148 3.25 -46.34 17.59
C MET A 148 4.09 -45.14 17.15
N PHE A 149 4.41 -45.06 15.86
CA PHE A 149 5.21 -43.99 15.29
C PHE A 149 4.54 -42.62 15.43
N LEU A 150 3.25 -42.50 15.07
CA LEU A 150 2.49 -41.25 15.20
C LEU A 150 2.37 -40.80 16.67
N ARG A 151 2.26 -41.74 17.60
CA ARG A 151 2.27 -41.45 19.05
C ARG A 151 3.65 -41.01 19.53
N GLU A 152 4.72 -41.57 18.98
CA GLU A 152 6.10 -41.24 19.32
C GLU A 152 6.49 -39.82 18.87
N ILE A 153 5.92 -39.34 17.77
CA ILE A 153 6.01 -37.93 17.34
C ILE A 153 4.95 -37.03 18.01
N GLU A 154 4.35 -37.50 19.10
CA GLU A 154 3.41 -36.76 19.96
C GLU A 154 2.12 -36.28 19.25
N LEU A 155 1.62 -36.98 18.23
CA LEU A 155 0.26 -36.70 17.72
C LEU A 155 -0.80 -37.05 18.78
N THR A 156 -1.86 -36.24 18.81
CA THR A 156 -3.02 -36.49 19.65
C THR A 156 -3.75 -37.76 19.19
N SER A 157 -4.39 -38.47 20.12
CA SER A 157 -5.17 -39.67 19.79
C SER A 157 -6.23 -39.39 18.72
N GLN A 158 -6.87 -38.22 18.77
CA GLN A 158 -7.85 -37.80 17.77
C GLN A 158 -7.22 -37.67 16.37
N ALA A 159 -6.04 -37.04 16.26
CA ALA A 159 -5.36 -36.89 14.97
C ALA A 159 -4.90 -38.24 14.39
N ILE A 160 -4.51 -39.19 15.25
CA ILE A 160 -4.18 -40.56 14.83
C ILE A 160 -5.43 -41.25 14.29
N ASP A 161 -6.56 -41.16 14.99
CA ASP A 161 -7.81 -41.78 14.54
C ASP A 161 -8.35 -41.12 13.25
N ASP A 162 -8.23 -39.80 13.13
CA ASP A 162 -8.56 -39.05 11.92
C ASP A 162 -7.68 -39.49 10.73
N TYR A 163 -6.39 -39.73 10.93
CA TYR A 163 -5.49 -40.27 9.91
C TYR A 163 -5.95 -41.64 9.41
N PHE A 164 -6.34 -42.55 10.29
CA PHE A 164 -6.82 -43.88 9.88
C PHE A 164 -8.17 -43.81 9.15
N ARG A 165 -9.09 -42.96 9.61
CA ARG A 165 -10.35 -42.70 8.88
C ARG A 165 -10.06 -42.21 7.45
N LEU A 166 -9.19 -41.22 7.31
CA LEU A 166 -8.81 -40.70 6.00
C LEU A 166 -8.11 -41.75 5.14
N ARG A 167 -7.27 -42.60 5.73
CA ARG A 167 -6.60 -43.70 5.02
C ARG A 167 -7.59 -44.74 4.49
N GLU A 168 -8.67 -45.04 5.24
CA GLU A 168 -9.77 -45.91 4.79
C GLU A 168 -10.51 -45.30 3.59
N GLU A 169 -10.59 -43.97 3.54
CA GLU A 169 -11.17 -43.19 2.45
C GLU A 169 -10.17 -42.90 1.31
N ASP A 170 -8.98 -43.52 1.31
CA ASP A 170 -7.88 -43.26 0.35
C ASP A 170 -7.48 -41.78 0.26
N PHE A 171 -7.64 -41.06 1.37
CA PHE A 171 -7.47 -39.62 1.49
C PHE A 171 -8.37 -38.82 0.53
N ASP A 172 -9.50 -39.40 0.10
CA ASP A 172 -10.51 -38.75 -0.73
C ASP A 172 -11.35 -37.78 0.11
N VAL A 173 -10.77 -36.60 0.38
CA VAL A 173 -11.41 -35.55 1.15
C VAL A 173 -12.30 -34.71 0.23
N GLU A 174 -13.61 -34.89 0.32
CA GLU A 174 -14.56 -33.94 -0.22
C GLU A 174 -14.52 -32.66 0.63
N ILE A 175 -13.80 -31.63 0.16
CA ILE A 175 -13.81 -30.31 0.77
C ILE A 175 -15.11 -29.63 0.37
N ASP A 176 -16.07 -29.58 1.29
CA ASP A 176 -17.32 -28.84 1.10
C ASP A 176 -17.06 -27.33 1.14
N LEU A 177 -16.75 -26.78 -0.04
CA LEU A 177 -16.56 -25.35 -0.26
C LEU A 177 -17.87 -24.56 -0.19
N SER A 178 -19.04 -25.20 -0.14
CA SER A 178 -20.32 -24.48 -0.13
C SER A 178 -20.43 -23.53 1.05
N SER A 179 -20.04 -23.98 2.25
CA SER A 179 -20.01 -23.16 3.46
C SER A 179 -19.04 -21.97 3.36
N PHE A 180 -17.88 -22.16 2.73
CA PHE A 180 -16.89 -21.11 2.54
C PHE A 180 -17.33 -20.09 1.49
N VAL A 181 -17.98 -20.55 0.42
CA VAL A 181 -18.60 -19.71 -0.60
C VAL A 181 -19.78 -18.94 0.01
N ASP A 182 -20.65 -19.58 0.77
CA ASP A 182 -21.76 -18.94 1.48
C ASP A 182 -21.26 -17.89 2.49
N GLU A 183 -20.11 -18.12 3.14
CA GLU A 183 -19.54 -17.16 4.08
C GLU A 183 -18.89 -15.96 3.36
N LEU A 184 -18.25 -16.19 2.21
CA LEU A 184 -17.67 -15.15 1.36
C LEU A 184 -18.72 -14.34 0.60
N GLU A 185 -19.82 -14.97 0.19
CA GLU A 185 -20.95 -14.33 -0.50
C GLU A 185 -21.96 -13.71 0.48
N GLY A 186 -22.07 -14.26 1.70
CA GLY A 186 -23.03 -13.82 2.72
C GLY A 186 -22.58 -12.63 3.58
N LYS A 187 -21.27 -12.35 3.65
CA LYS A 187 -20.75 -11.12 4.25
C LYS A 187 -20.40 -10.14 3.13
N PRO A 188 -21.28 -9.17 2.77
CA PRO A 188 -20.85 -8.10 1.91
C PRO A 188 -19.65 -7.42 2.57
N ILE A 189 -18.55 -7.28 1.83
CA ILE A 189 -17.42 -6.46 2.25
C ILE A 189 -17.94 -5.02 2.29
N ILE A 190 -18.43 -4.59 3.46
CA ILE A 190 -18.79 -3.19 3.68
C ILE A 190 -17.46 -2.46 3.78
N LEU A 191 -17.09 -1.79 2.69
CA LEU A 191 -16.08 -0.73 2.75
C LEU A 191 -16.70 0.40 3.57
N GLU A 192 -16.32 0.52 4.84
CA GLU A 192 -16.71 1.65 5.68
C GLU A 192 -16.30 2.95 4.98
N GLY A 193 -17.31 3.75 4.62
CA GLY A 193 -17.16 4.96 3.83
C GLY A 193 -18.33 5.29 2.91
N VAL A 194 -19.31 4.39 2.73
CA VAL A 194 -20.45 4.63 1.83
C VAL A 194 -21.76 4.94 2.60
N SER A 195 -21.80 4.76 3.92
CA SER A 195 -23.01 5.00 4.74
C SER A 195 -23.48 6.45 4.75
N ASP A 196 -22.58 7.41 4.57
CA ASP A 196 -22.93 8.84 4.54
C ASP A 196 -23.54 9.27 3.20
N VAL A 197 -23.37 8.46 2.15
CA VAL A 197 -23.89 8.76 0.81
C VAL A 197 -25.35 8.29 0.69
N GLU A 198 -25.71 7.17 1.32
CA GLU A 198 -27.06 6.61 1.25
C GLU A 198 -28.09 7.45 2.03
N ALA A 199 -27.72 7.98 3.19
CA ALA A 199 -28.58 8.84 3.99
C ALA A 199 -28.88 10.21 3.34
N GLU A 200 -27.94 10.75 2.54
CA GLU A 200 -28.17 11.99 1.77
C GLU A 200 -29.08 11.79 0.55
N ILE A 201 -29.17 10.56 0.03
CA ILE A 201 -29.99 10.22 -1.14
C ILE A 201 -31.47 10.06 -0.76
N GLU A 202 -31.78 9.46 0.39
CA GLU A 202 -33.15 9.35 0.91
C GLU A 202 -33.76 10.71 1.27
N ALA A 203 -32.96 11.65 1.79
CA ALA A 203 -33.42 12.98 2.16
C ALA A 203 -33.80 13.88 0.96
N LYS A 204 -33.37 13.53 -0.26
CA LYS A 204 -33.58 14.33 -1.48
C LYS A 204 -34.70 13.85 -2.39
N GLY A 205 -35.44 12.79 -2.03
CA GLY A 205 -36.70 12.45 -2.69
C GLY A 205 -36.60 12.19 -4.20
N LEU A 206 -35.50 11.61 -4.68
CA LEU A 206 -35.41 11.16 -6.08
C LEU A 206 -35.84 9.69 -6.18
N ALA A 207 -36.99 9.46 -6.81
CA ALA A 207 -37.48 8.14 -7.16
C ALA A 207 -36.49 7.39 -8.08
N PRO A 208 -36.46 6.04 -8.03
CA PRO A 208 -35.46 5.25 -8.73
C PRO A 208 -35.75 5.22 -10.23
N ALA A 209 -34.87 5.85 -11.02
CA ALA A 209 -34.96 5.83 -12.47
C ALA A 209 -34.24 4.61 -13.03
N GLU A 210 -35.03 3.57 -13.34
CA GLU A 210 -34.83 2.49 -14.33
C GLU A 210 -33.39 2.29 -14.84
N THR A 211 -32.73 1.24 -14.35
CA THR A 211 -31.47 0.68 -14.87
C THR A 211 -31.76 -0.67 -15.53
N ARG A 212 -31.22 -0.91 -16.73
CA ARG A 212 -31.19 -2.27 -17.30
C ARG A 212 -30.29 -3.11 -16.39
N GLU A 213 -30.91 -4.01 -15.63
CA GLU A 213 -30.29 -5.14 -14.91
C GLU A 213 -28.96 -4.83 -14.19
N GLY A 214 -28.92 -3.75 -13.42
CA GLY A 214 -27.80 -3.46 -12.49
C GLY A 214 -26.52 -2.92 -13.13
N ILE A 215 -26.54 -2.56 -14.43
CA ILE A 215 -25.39 -1.94 -15.08
C ILE A 215 -25.44 -0.41 -14.86
N PRO A 216 -24.33 0.24 -14.44
CA PRO A 216 -24.26 1.70 -14.33
C PRO A 216 -24.59 2.39 -15.66
N LYS A 217 -25.39 3.46 -15.63
CA LYS A 217 -25.89 4.14 -16.84
C LYS A 217 -24.77 4.64 -17.78
N GLU A 218 -23.63 5.02 -17.22
CA GLU A 218 -22.48 5.49 -18.00
C GLU A 218 -21.79 4.33 -18.72
N VAL A 219 -21.69 3.18 -18.06
CA VAL A 219 -21.09 1.96 -18.61
C VAL A 219 -21.99 1.35 -19.69
N ALA A 220 -23.31 1.33 -19.48
CA ALA A 220 -24.29 0.89 -20.47
C ALA A 220 -24.21 1.72 -21.77
N LYS A 221 -24.08 3.05 -21.66
CA LYS A 221 -23.92 3.95 -22.81
C LYS A 221 -22.63 3.67 -23.61
N ILE A 222 -21.56 3.27 -22.93
CA ILE A 222 -20.27 2.95 -23.56
C ILE A 222 -20.34 1.60 -24.27
N ILE A 223 -20.93 0.58 -23.63
CA ILE A 223 -21.13 -0.75 -24.22
C ILE A 223 -22.10 -0.70 -25.41
N ASP A 224 -23.03 0.25 -25.41
CA ASP A 224 -23.94 0.47 -26.54
C ASP A 224 -23.23 0.89 -27.84
N GLU A 225 -21.95 1.25 -27.80
CA GLU A 225 -21.12 1.52 -28.97
C GLU A 225 -20.60 0.24 -29.67
N LEU A 226 -20.72 -0.94 -29.05
CA LEU A 226 -20.35 -2.22 -29.67
C LEU A 226 -21.46 -2.74 -30.59
N PRO A 227 -21.12 -3.43 -31.69
CA PRO A 227 -22.10 -4.12 -32.52
C PRO A 227 -22.99 -5.07 -31.69
N PRO A 228 -24.28 -5.23 -32.05
CA PRO A 228 -25.23 -6.01 -31.27
C PRO A 228 -24.78 -7.47 -31.08
N ASP A 229 -24.16 -8.05 -32.11
CA ASP A 229 -23.66 -9.44 -32.08
C ASP A 229 -22.56 -9.65 -31.03
N VAL A 230 -21.71 -8.64 -30.81
CA VAL A 230 -20.65 -8.68 -29.80
C VAL A 230 -21.22 -8.39 -28.41
N ARG A 231 -22.18 -7.47 -28.32
CA ARG A 231 -22.85 -7.11 -27.05
C ARG A 231 -23.60 -8.28 -26.43
N GLU A 232 -24.30 -9.07 -27.24
CA GLU A 232 -25.04 -10.26 -26.77
C GLU A 232 -24.11 -11.40 -26.36
N SER A 233 -22.86 -11.40 -26.82
CA SER A 233 -21.85 -12.39 -26.45
C SER A 233 -21.11 -12.08 -25.14
N LEU A 234 -21.27 -10.87 -24.59
CA LEU A 234 -20.58 -10.45 -23.36
C LEU A 234 -21.32 -10.93 -22.09
N PRO A 235 -20.61 -11.54 -21.13
CA PRO A 235 -21.21 -11.99 -19.88
C PRO A 235 -21.67 -10.80 -19.03
N ILE A 236 -22.96 -10.80 -18.66
CA ILE A 236 -23.64 -9.69 -17.95
C ILE A 236 -22.98 -9.37 -16.60
N GLU A 237 -22.46 -10.38 -15.91
CA GLU A 237 -21.83 -10.21 -14.59
C GLU A 237 -20.50 -9.45 -14.66
N ASP A 238 -19.74 -9.61 -15.74
CA ASP A 238 -18.51 -8.84 -15.95
C ASP A 238 -18.84 -7.38 -16.29
N LEU A 239 -19.94 -7.12 -17.00
CA LEU A 239 -20.38 -5.76 -17.35
C LEU A 239 -20.81 -4.94 -16.13
N ARG A 240 -21.28 -5.60 -15.06
CA ARG A 240 -21.64 -4.94 -13.79
C ARG A 240 -20.42 -4.45 -13.01
N ARG A 241 -19.27 -5.11 -13.18
CA ARG A 241 -18.01 -4.82 -12.47
C ARG A 241 -17.14 -3.78 -13.20
N LEU A 242 -17.51 -3.42 -14.42
CA LEU A 242 -16.74 -2.45 -15.21
C LEU A 242 -16.93 -1.02 -14.69
N THR A 243 -15.81 -0.30 -14.62
CA THR A 243 -15.80 1.17 -14.51
C THR A 243 -15.97 1.81 -15.89
N PRO A 244 -16.36 3.10 -15.99
CA PRO A 244 -16.44 3.80 -17.27
C PRO A 244 -15.12 3.86 -18.05
N GLU A 245 -13.98 3.77 -17.37
CA GLU A 245 -12.65 3.75 -18.01
C GLU A 245 -12.36 2.38 -18.61
N THR A 246 -12.52 1.31 -17.82
CA THR A 246 -12.32 -0.07 -18.28
C THR A 246 -13.33 -0.48 -19.35
N ALA A 247 -14.56 0.05 -19.29
CA ALA A 247 -15.56 -0.16 -20.34
C ALA A 247 -15.13 0.43 -21.68
N ARG A 248 -14.48 1.61 -21.68
CA ARG A 248 -13.94 2.22 -22.92
C ARG A 248 -12.79 1.42 -23.49
N GLU A 249 -11.89 0.94 -22.63
CA GLU A 249 -10.78 0.08 -23.08
C GLU A 249 -11.28 -1.22 -23.70
N LEU A 250 -12.30 -1.84 -23.11
CA LEU A 250 -12.94 -3.03 -23.67
C LEU A 250 -13.56 -2.75 -25.04
N VAL A 251 -14.32 -1.66 -25.17
CA VAL A 251 -14.93 -1.24 -26.43
C VAL A 251 -13.89 -0.93 -27.51
N ASP A 252 -12.82 -0.21 -27.16
CA ASP A 252 -11.73 0.13 -28.08
C ASP A 252 -10.94 -1.11 -28.53
N SER A 253 -10.84 -2.14 -27.67
CA SER A 253 -10.18 -3.40 -28.01
C SER A 253 -11.01 -4.32 -28.93
N LEU A 254 -12.35 -4.20 -28.86
CA LEU A 254 -13.30 -5.07 -29.57
C LEU A 254 -13.90 -4.42 -30.83
N LYS A 255 -13.72 -3.11 -31.02
CA LYS A 255 -14.07 -2.44 -32.29
C LYS A 255 -13.09 -2.91 -33.39
N PRO A 256 -13.55 -3.54 -34.48
CA PRO A 256 -12.67 -3.89 -35.59
C PRO A 256 -12.18 -2.62 -36.30
N ASP A 257 -10.88 -2.56 -36.59
CA ASP A 257 -10.24 -1.51 -37.41
C ASP A 257 -10.98 -1.37 -38.75
N THR A 258 -11.94 -0.46 -38.79
CA THR A 258 -12.70 -0.11 -39.98
C THR A 258 -12.26 1.30 -40.38
N PRO A 259 -11.72 1.53 -41.59
CA PRO A 259 -11.27 2.86 -42.00
C PRO A 259 -12.48 3.80 -42.06
N PRO A 260 -12.34 5.06 -41.62
CA PRO A 260 -13.48 5.89 -41.31
C PRO A 260 -14.19 6.34 -42.59
N GLU A 261 -15.42 5.87 -42.78
CA GLU A 261 -16.41 6.50 -43.65
C GLU A 261 -16.96 7.76 -42.97
N GLU A 262 -17.24 8.73 -43.83
CA GLU A 262 -17.59 10.12 -43.58
C GLU A 262 -18.89 10.27 -42.77
N GLU A 263 -18.81 10.82 -41.56
CA GLU A 263 -19.94 11.54 -40.97
C GLU A 263 -19.89 13.01 -41.40
N LEU A 264 -20.87 13.36 -42.22
CA LEU A 264 -21.14 14.68 -42.77
C LEU A 264 -21.58 15.65 -41.66
N GLU A 265 -20.63 16.25 -40.95
CA GLU A 265 -20.85 17.56 -40.33
C GLU A 265 -20.46 18.65 -41.33
N SER A 266 -21.48 19.39 -41.79
CA SER A 266 -21.37 20.49 -42.74
C SER A 266 -20.72 21.73 -42.13
N GLU A 267 -19.42 21.68 -41.85
CA GLU A 267 -18.63 22.91 -41.79
C GLU A 267 -18.41 23.41 -43.21
N ALA A 268 -19.17 24.44 -43.60
CA ALA A 268 -19.09 25.07 -44.91
C ALA A 268 -17.65 25.51 -45.20
N LYS A 269 -16.94 24.74 -46.02
CA LYS A 269 -15.63 25.12 -46.58
C LYS A 269 -15.80 26.50 -47.24
N PRO A 270 -14.93 27.48 -46.94
CA PRO A 270 -15.03 28.81 -47.54
C PRO A 270 -15.00 28.68 -49.05
N SER A 271 -16.00 29.25 -49.73
CA SER A 271 -16.10 29.18 -51.17
C SER A 271 -15.17 30.21 -51.81
N LEU A 272 -14.72 29.95 -53.04
CA LEU A 272 -13.92 30.93 -53.80
C LEU A 272 -14.67 32.27 -54.02
N ASP A 273 -16.00 32.24 -53.93
CA ASP A 273 -16.86 33.41 -54.10
C ASP A 273 -16.89 34.31 -52.83
N ASP A 274 -16.41 33.80 -51.69
CA ASP A 274 -16.35 34.54 -50.42
C ASP A 274 -15.09 35.42 -50.31
N ILE A 275 -14.12 35.27 -51.24
CA ILE A 275 -12.88 36.03 -51.24
C ILE A 275 -13.14 37.47 -51.68
N GLN A 276 -12.72 38.43 -50.86
CA GLN A 276 -12.87 39.85 -51.13
C GLN A 276 -12.24 40.24 -52.48
N GLY A 277 -13.07 40.68 -53.44
CA GLY A 277 -12.64 41.10 -54.79
C GLY A 277 -12.85 40.04 -55.88
N VAL A 278 -13.27 38.81 -55.53
CA VAL A 278 -13.58 37.75 -56.50
C VAL A 278 -15.09 37.68 -56.73
N GLY A 279 -15.54 38.09 -57.91
CA GLY A 279 -16.93 37.91 -58.34
C GLY A 279 -17.17 36.55 -59.00
N PRO A 280 -18.43 36.13 -59.20
CA PRO A 280 -18.79 34.80 -59.73
C PRO A 280 -18.25 34.49 -61.15
N LYS A 281 -17.92 35.53 -61.93
CA LYS A 281 -17.28 35.37 -63.25
C LYS A 281 -15.78 35.10 -63.12
N LEU A 282 -15.14 35.75 -62.15
CA LEU A 282 -13.71 35.60 -61.91
C LEU A 282 -13.44 34.28 -61.20
N SER A 283 -14.28 33.86 -60.26
CA SER A 283 -14.19 32.54 -59.63
C SER A 283 -14.34 31.40 -60.62
N ALA A 284 -15.23 31.52 -61.62
CA ALA A 284 -15.32 30.56 -62.72
C ALA A 284 -14.01 30.49 -63.54
N SER A 285 -13.40 31.64 -63.87
CA SER A 285 -12.11 31.66 -64.57
C SER A 285 -10.95 31.12 -63.72
N ILE A 286 -11.01 31.25 -62.40
CA ILE A 286 -10.02 30.68 -61.47
C ILE A 286 -10.16 29.15 -61.40
N ARG A 287 -11.40 28.63 -61.40
CA ARG A 287 -11.68 27.18 -61.50
C ARG A 287 -11.23 26.61 -62.85
N ASP A 288 -11.51 27.30 -63.95
CA ASP A 288 -11.06 26.89 -65.29
C ASP A 288 -9.51 26.83 -65.41
N ALA A 289 -8.80 27.63 -64.59
CA ALA A 289 -7.35 27.62 -64.48
C ALA A 289 -6.80 26.51 -63.55
N GLY A 290 -7.65 25.69 -62.94
CA GLY A 290 -7.29 24.55 -62.10
C GLY A 290 -7.14 24.86 -60.60
N TYR A 291 -7.62 26.02 -60.14
CA TYR A 291 -7.61 26.40 -58.72
C TYR A 291 -9.02 26.28 -58.13
N ASP A 292 -9.44 25.04 -57.84
CA ASP A 292 -10.82 24.73 -57.47
C ASP A 292 -11.17 25.00 -55.98
N SER A 293 -10.17 25.34 -55.17
CA SER A 293 -10.34 25.58 -53.72
C SER A 293 -9.54 26.79 -53.23
N VAL A 294 -9.99 27.38 -52.12
CA VAL A 294 -9.28 28.48 -51.43
C VAL A 294 -7.87 28.05 -51.00
N GLU A 295 -7.66 26.75 -50.73
CA GLU A 295 -6.36 26.14 -50.43
C GLU A 295 -5.42 26.11 -51.63
N ALA A 296 -5.92 25.70 -52.80
CA ALA A 296 -5.16 25.68 -54.04
C ALA A 296 -4.76 27.11 -54.45
N LEU A 297 -5.67 28.06 -54.26
CA LEU A 297 -5.40 29.48 -54.53
C LEU A 297 -4.39 30.07 -53.54
N ALA A 298 -4.44 29.71 -52.25
CA ALA A 298 -3.49 30.18 -51.24
C ALA A 298 -2.06 29.67 -51.45
N GLN A 299 -1.87 28.54 -52.12
CA GLN A 299 -0.56 27.97 -52.44
C GLN A 299 -0.04 28.36 -53.83
N ALA A 300 -0.85 29.04 -54.64
CA ALA A 300 -0.48 29.47 -55.97
C ALA A 300 0.60 30.57 -55.96
N ASP A 301 1.44 30.56 -56.99
CA ASP A 301 2.39 31.66 -57.23
C ASP A 301 1.70 32.83 -57.96
N PRO A 302 1.89 34.09 -57.52
CA PRO A 302 1.18 35.24 -58.09
C PRO A 302 1.38 35.44 -59.59
N LYS A 303 2.58 35.09 -60.10
CA LYS A 303 2.91 35.19 -61.52
C LYS A 303 2.17 34.15 -62.35
N GLU A 304 2.17 32.90 -61.91
CA GLU A 304 1.45 31.82 -62.59
C GLU A 304 -0.07 32.07 -62.60
N LEU A 305 -0.60 32.63 -61.51
CA LEU A 305 -2.02 32.96 -61.40
C LEU A 305 -2.43 34.05 -62.42
N SER A 306 -1.60 35.09 -62.57
CA SER A 306 -1.85 36.19 -63.51
C SER A 306 -1.75 35.79 -64.99
N GLU A 307 -0.95 34.76 -65.30
CA GLU A 307 -0.82 34.24 -66.68
C GLU A 307 -1.95 33.28 -67.06
N LYS A 308 -2.43 32.48 -66.09
CA LYS A 308 -3.45 31.45 -66.34
C LYS A 308 -4.87 31.99 -66.24
N VAL A 309 -5.11 33.05 -65.46
CA VAL A 309 -6.46 33.61 -65.27
C VAL A 309 -6.60 34.95 -66.01
N ASN A 310 -7.48 34.95 -67.01
CA ASN A 310 -7.74 36.14 -67.83
C ASN A 310 -8.42 37.24 -67.01
N GLY A 311 -7.83 38.44 -66.97
CA GLY A 311 -8.43 39.62 -66.35
C GLY A 311 -7.93 39.99 -64.95
N ILE A 312 -6.81 39.39 -64.50
CA ILE A 312 -6.18 39.67 -63.21
C ILE A 312 -4.77 40.25 -63.43
N SER A 313 -4.41 41.30 -62.67
CA SER A 313 -3.04 41.83 -62.63
C SER A 313 -2.20 41.10 -61.56
N GLU A 314 -0.87 41.16 -61.65
CA GLU A 314 0.02 40.54 -60.65
C GLU A 314 -0.22 41.10 -59.22
N GLU A 315 -0.67 42.35 -59.11
CA GLU A 315 -1.07 42.97 -57.83
C GLU A 315 -2.36 42.36 -57.30
N SER A 316 -3.40 42.27 -58.13
CA SER A 316 -4.65 41.62 -57.74
C SER A 316 -4.46 40.14 -57.38
N ALA A 317 -3.57 39.42 -58.08
CA ALA A 317 -3.21 38.04 -57.75
C ALA A 317 -2.58 37.93 -56.34
N LYS A 318 -1.68 38.86 -55.98
CA LYS A 318 -1.07 38.91 -54.63
C LYS A 318 -2.13 39.17 -53.55
N ASP A 319 -3.03 40.10 -53.81
CA ASP A 319 -4.12 40.44 -52.88
C ASP A 319 -5.04 39.23 -52.66
N MET A 320 -5.44 38.53 -53.72
CA MET A 320 -6.27 37.32 -53.63
C MET A 320 -5.58 36.17 -52.88
N ILE A 321 -4.29 35.94 -53.12
CA ILE A 321 -3.52 34.91 -52.40
C ILE A 321 -3.41 35.27 -50.90
N SER A 322 -3.22 36.55 -50.59
CA SER A 322 -3.13 37.03 -49.20
C SER A 322 -4.47 36.90 -48.46
N ALA A 323 -5.58 37.25 -49.13
CA ALA A 323 -6.93 37.07 -48.61
C ALA A 323 -7.25 35.59 -48.37
N SER A 324 -6.88 34.72 -49.31
CA SER A 324 -7.04 33.26 -49.20
C SER A 324 -6.23 32.67 -48.04
N LYS A 325 -4.99 33.14 -47.83
CA LYS A 325 -4.16 32.73 -46.67
C LYS A 325 -4.73 33.19 -45.33
N SER A 326 -5.43 34.34 -45.30
CA SER A 326 -6.07 34.85 -44.08
C SER A 326 -7.30 34.05 -43.65
N MET A 327 -7.96 33.39 -44.62
CA MET A 327 -9.15 32.56 -44.41
C MET A 327 -8.82 31.12 -44.01
N LEU A 328 -7.56 30.69 -44.16
CA LEU A 328 -7.12 29.34 -43.82
C LEU A 328 -6.51 29.31 -42.41
N PRO A 329 -6.81 28.28 -41.60
CA PRO A 329 -6.17 28.12 -40.30
C PRO A 329 -4.65 27.91 -40.48
N PRO A 330 -3.80 28.43 -39.58
CA PRO A 330 -2.36 28.26 -39.70
C PRO A 330 -1.97 26.77 -39.66
N PRO A 331 -0.91 26.35 -40.39
CA PRO A 331 -0.50 24.95 -40.44
C PRO A 331 -0.12 24.45 -39.05
N ARG A 332 -0.80 23.40 -38.58
CA ARG A 332 -0.53 22.76 -37.28
C ARG A 332 0.92 22.21 -37.28
N LYS A 333 1.80 22.79 -36.45
CA LYS A 333 3.15 22.26 -36.21
C LYS A 333 3.04 20.85 -35.62
N LYS A 334 3.70 19.86 -36.24
CA LYS A 334 3.80 18.49 -35.71
C LYS A 334 4.35 18.52 -34.28
N LYS A 335 3.52 18.18 -33.29
CA LYS A 335 3.94 18.05 -31.88
C LYS A 335 4.82 16.79 -31.76
N VAL A 336 6.13 16.99 -31.66
CA VAL A 336 7.04 15.99 -31.09
C VAL A 336 6.68 15.84 -29.61
N ARG A 337 6.27 14.64 -29.19
CA ARG A 337 6.02 14.33 -27.77
C ARG A 337 7.30 14.59 -26.96
N ARG A 338 7.23 15.49 -25.97
CA ARG A 338 8.22 15.61 -24.89
C ARG A 338 7.53 15.34 -23.54
N VAL A 339 8.23 14.54 -22.73
CA VAL A 339 7.83 13.98 -21.44
C VAL A 339 7.60 15.09 -20.37
N ARG A 340 6.73 14.78 -19.40
CA ARG A 340 6.04 15.63 -18.39
C ARG A 340 6.98 16.46 -17.47
N LYS A 341 6.47 17.59 -16.96
CA LYS A 341 6.96 18.35 -15.78
C LYS A 341 5.80 18.61 -14.80
N VAL A 342 6.08 18.58 -13.49
CA VAL A 342 5.16 18.85 -12.36
C VAL A 342 5.67 20.06 -11.55
N LYS A 343 4.77 20.90 -10.99
CA LYS A 343 4.80 21.49 -9.62
C LYS A 343 3.69 22.55 -9.37
N LYS A 344 3.12 22.58 -8.15
CA LYS A 344 2.38 23.69 -7.51
C LYS A 344 3.00 23.94 -6.13
N VAL A 345 3.15 25.21 -5.71
CA VAL A 345 3.83 25.66 -4.46
C VAL A 345 2.81 26.39 -3.56
N ARG A 346 2.86 26.20 -2.23
CA ARG A 346 2.04 26.91 -1.22
C ARG A 346 2.72 28.20 -0.70
N LYS A 347 1.93 29.18 -0.23
CA LYS A 347 2.36 30.50 0.30
C LYS A 347 2.86 30.38 1.76
N LYS A 348 3.83 31.23 2.14
CA LYS A 348 4.42 31.35 3.49
C LYS A 348 3.72 32.41 4.36
N ASP A 349 3.71 32.18 5.68
CA ASP A 349 3.10 33.04 6.70
C ASP A 349 3.94 34.30 7.02
N LYS A 350 3.36 35.27 7.74
CA LYS A 350 4.01 36.55 8.06
C LYS A 350 4.81 36.45 9.36
N ARG A 351 5.92 37.19 9.43
CA ARG A 351 6.91 37.16 10.53
C ARG A 351 6.34 37.41 11.93
N GLU A 352 5.45 38.39 12.07
CA GLU A 352 4.83 38.75 13.35
C GLU A 352 3.99 37.59 13.93
N GLU A 353 3.24 36.87 13.08
CA GLU A 353 2.47 35.70 13.49
C GLU A 353 3.36 34.52 13.91
N LEU A 354 4.59 34.44 13.40
CA LEU A 354 5.54 33.39 13.78
C LEU A 354 6.23 33.71 15.12
N LEU A 355 6.51 34.98 15.40
CA LEU A 355 7.08 35.41 16.68
C LEU A 355 6.10 35.18 17.83
N ASP A 356 4.81 35.45 17.65
CA ASP A 356 3.77 35.18 18.68
C ASP A 356 3.63 33.68 19.02
N ARG A 357 4.04 32.78 18.12
CA ARG A 357 3.99 31.32 18.34
C ARG A 357 5.22 30.78 19.06
N ILE A 358 6.27 31.57 19.21
CA ILE A 358 7.49 31.16 19.91
C ILE A 358 7.35 31.58 21.37
N PRO A 359 7.58 30.67 22.34
CA PRO A 359 7.52 31.00 23.76
C PRO A 359 8.48 32.15 24.13
N GLU A 360 8.02 33.09 24.97
CA GLU A 360 8.78 34.30 25.35
C GLU A 360 10.16 33.97 25.94
N GLU A 361 10.31 32.84 26.63
CA GLU A 361 11.58 32.37 27.20
C GLU A 361 12.66 32.12 26.14
N VAL A 362 12.25 31.64 24.96
CA VAL A 362 13.17 31.39 23.83
C VAL A 362 13.49 32.70 23.11
N LEU A 363 12.55 33.63 23.04
CA LEU A 363 12.76 34.95 22.47
C LEU A 363 13.70 35.81 23.34
N ASP A 364 13.57 35.75 24.66
CA ASP A 364 14.40 36.48 25.62
C ASP A 364 15.83 35.94 25.70
N ALA A 365 16.03 34.67 25.39
CA ALA A 365 17.36 34.07 25.27
C ALA A 365 18.13 34.54 24.03
N MET A 366 17.44 35.15 23.05
CA MET A 366 18.04 35.66 21.82
C MET A 366 18.27 37.17 21.92
N ALA A 367 19.42 37.65 21.45
CA ALA A 367 19.69 39.09 21.46
C ALA A 367 18.73 39.81 20.48
N PRO A 368 18.27 41.04 20.78
CA PRO A 368 17.29 41.74 19.93
C PRO A 368 17.76 41.93 18.48
N GLU A 369 19.07 42.12 18.28
CA GLU A 369 19.69 42.26 16.96
C GLU A 369 19.72 40.94 16.17
N GLU A 370 19.78 39.80 16.87
CA GLU A 370 19.70 38.48 16.23
C GLU A 370 18.26 38.20 15.82
N LEU A 371 17.31 38.49 16.71
CA LEU A 371 15.89 38.33 16.43
C LEU A 371 15.42 39.17 15.24
N GLU A 372 15.97 40.37 15.01
CA GLU A 372 15.66 41.18 13.82
C GLU A 372 16.22 40.61 12.50
N ASN A 373 17.29 39.80 12.56
CA ASN A 373 17.97 39.27 11.38
C ASN A 373 17.50 37.87 10.97
N LEU A 374 16.71 37.16 11.79
CA LEU A 374 16.17 35.85 11.42
C LEU A 374 15.15 35.93 10.27
N SER A 375 15.31 35.03 9.30
CA SER A 375 14.39 34.89 8.17
C SER A 375 13.07 34.22 8.58
N ILE A 376 12.02 34.40 7.77
CA ILE A 376 10.68 33.84 8.03
C ILE A 376 10.75 32.30 8.18
N ASP A 377 11.58 31.63 7.39
CA ASP A 377 11.70 30.17 7.39
C ASP A 377 12.37 29.66 8.68
N GLU A 378 13.30 30.43 9.23
CA GLU A 378 13.97 30.09 10.49
C GLU A 378 13.03 30.32 11.66
N LEU A 379 12.24 31.40 11.65
CA LEU A 379 11.20 31.63 12.65
C LEU A 379 10.10 30.56 12.59
N GLU A 380 9.73 30.10 11.39
CA GLU A 380 8.77 29.00 11.21
C GLU A 380 9.34 27.68 11.77
N ALA A 381 10.61 27.38 11.50
CA ALA A 381 11.29 26.22 12.05
C ALA A 381 11.40 26.26 13.58
N ILE A 382 11.72 27.43 14.16
CA ILE A 382 11.78 27.59 15.61
C ILE A 382 10.40 27.39 16.21
N ALA A 383 9.36 28.05 15.68
CA ALA A 383 7.97 27.89 16.15
C ALA A 383 7.49 26.42 16.10
N LEU A 384 7.80 25.70 15.01
CA LEU A 384 7.48 24.27 14.85
C LEU A 384 8.24 23.38 15.84
N SER A 385 9.49 23.74 16.17
CA SER A 385 10.30 22.99 17.13
C SER A 385 9.87 23.23 18.58
N THR A 386 9.37 24.43 18.91
CA THR A 386 8.98 24.80 20.27
C THR A 386 7.54 24.45 20.60
N SER A 387 6.67 24.25 19.60
CA SER A 387 5.26 23.85 19.82
C SER A 387 5.09 22.43 20.37
N GLY A 388 6.18 21.67 20.52
CA GLY A 388 6.17 20.28 21.01
C GLY A 388 6.47 20.12 22.51
N ILE A 389 6.66 21.21 23.26
CA ILE A 389 6.98 21.13 24.70
C ILE A 389 5.91 21.85 25.50
N THR A 390 4.82 21.14 25.78
CA THR A 390 3.95 21.39 26.95
C THR A 390 3.47 20.05 27.49
N GLU A 391 3.77 19.80 28.76
CA GLU A 391 3.38 18.65 29.58
C GLU A 391 1.86 18.60 29.84
N GLU A 392 1.24 17.43 29.73
CA GLU A 392 0.53 16.70 30.81
C GLU A 392 -0.24 15.45 30.29
N PRO A 393 -0.54 14.45 31.15
CA PRO A 393 -0.81 13.06 30.76
C PRO A 393 -2.31 12.70 30.76
N THR A 394 -2.80 11.96 29.75
CA THR A 394 -4.09 11.27 29.85
C THR A 394 -4.12 9.90 29.19
N GLU A 395 -4.47 8.93 30.04
CA GLU A 395 -5.32 7.75 29.84
C GLU A 395 -4.90 6.67 28.83
N ALA A 396 -4.42 5.56 29.41
CA ALA A 396 -4.33 4.25 28.80
C ALA A 396 -5.73 3.67 28.49
N THR A 397 -5.92 3.23 27.26
CA THR A 397 -7.06 2.42 26.82
C THR A 397 -6.98 1.00 27.40
N VAL A 398 -8.06 0.63 28.08
CA VAL A 398 -8.33 -0.67 28.69
C VAL A 398 -8.77 -1.66 27.60
N GLU A 399 -8.13 -2.82 27.53
CA GLU A 399 -8.62 -3.98 26.75
C GLU A 399 -9.79 -4.65 27.49
N GLU A 400 -10.90 -4.88 26.79
CA GLU A 400 -12.09 -5.56 27.31
C GLU A 400 -11.79 -7.03 27.66
N LYS A 401 -11.95 -7.37 28.94
CA LYS A 401 -11.89 -8.74 29.46
C LYS A 401 -13.28 -9.37 29.50
N THR A 402 -13.32 -10.69 29.34
CA THR A 402 -14.57 -11.45 29.25
C THR A 402 -15.31 -11.56 30.60
N PRO A 403 -16.64 -11.77 30.63
CA PRO A 403 -17.45 -11.75 31.86
C PRO A 403 -17.08 -12.78 32.94
N ALA A 404 -16.28 -13.79 32.60
CA ALA A 404 -15.79 -14.80 33.54
C ALA A 404 -14.58 -14.29 34.36
N GLU A 405 -13.75 -13.42 33.78
CA GLU A 405 -12.55 -12.88 34.43
C GLU A 405 -12.88 -11.78 35.46
N GLU A 406 -14.00 -11.06 35.27
CA GLU A 406 -14.46 -10.02 36.22
C GLU A 406 -14.94 -10.62 37.56
N GLN A 407 -15.62 -11.78 37.52
CA GLN A 407 -16.13 -12.43 38.73
C GLN A 407 -15.02 -13.07 39.59
N GLU A 408 -13.94 -13.51 38.94
CA GLU A 408 -12.78 -14.11 39.60
C GLU A 408 -11.86 -13.04 40.24
N GLY A 409 -11.70 -11.89 39.55
CA GLY A 409 -10.95 -10.74 40.07
C GLY A 409 -11.56 -10.14 41.35
N ASP A 410 -12.89 -10.01 41.42
CA ASP A 410 -13.59 -9.47 42.58
C ASP A 410 -13.54 -10.39 43.82
N SER A 411 -13.51 -11.71 43.60
CA SER A 411 -13.39 -12.70 44.67
C SER A 411 -11.98 -12.70 45.24
N ARG A 412 -10.96 -12.66 44.37
CA ARG A 412 -9.54 -12.60 44.75
C ARG A 412 -9.18 -11.32 45.51
N LEU A 413 -9.70 -10.18 45.09
CA LEU A 413 -9.49 -8.91 45.79
C LEU A 413 -10.03 -8.95 47.21
N LYS A 414 -11.20 -9.56 47.44
CA LYS A 414 -11.78 -9.71 48.79
C LYS A 414 -10.91 -10.57 49.69
N GLU A 415 -10.41 -11.71 49.19
CA GLU A 415 -9.54 -12.59 49.96
C GLU A 415 -8.21 -11.91 50.36
N LEU A 416 -7.57 -11.20 49.42
CA LEU A 416 -6.31 -10.52 49.67
C LEU A 416 -6.47 -9.31 50.61
N THR A 417 -7.59 -8.60 50.53
CA THR A 417 -7.88 -7.46 51.42
C THR A 417 -8.26 -7.89 52.83
N GLU A 418 -8.88 -9.07 53.00
CA GLU A 418 -9.14 -9.67 54.32
C GLU A 418 -7.85 -10.19 54.97
N LYS A 419 -6.95 -10.78 54.18
CA LYS A 419 -5.69 -11.37 54.68
C LYS A 419 -4.60 -10.33 54.97
N TYR A 420 -4.40 -9.37 54.07
CA TYR A 420 -3.27 -8.41 54.13
C TYR A 420 -3.68 -6.96 54.39
N GLY A 421 -4.99 -6.69 54.52
CA GLY A 421 -5.53 -5.35 54.68
C GLY A 421 -5.80 -4.64 53.36
N LYS A 422 -6.59 -3.57 53.41
CA LYS A 422 -7.21 -2.94 52.23
C LYS A 422 -6.19 -2.43 51.20
N GLU A 423 -5.17 -1.70 51.63
CA GLU A 423 -4.19 -1.06 50.73
C GLU A 423 -3.23 -2.09 50.11
N LYS A 424 -2.77 -3.05 50.93
CA LYS A 424 -1.86 -4.11 50.49
C LYS A 424 -2.56 -5.13 49.59
N GLY A 425 -3.77 -5.53 49.95
CA GLY A 425 -4.59 -6.44 49.14
C GLY A 425 -4.96 -5.87 47.77
N GLN A 426 -5.20 -4.56 47.65
CA GLN A 426 -5.44 -3.90 46.37
C GLN A 426 -4.21 -3.95 45.45
N LEU A 427 -3.02 -3.71 46.00
CA LEU A 427 -1.77 -3.78 45.23
C LEU A 427 -1.45 -5.22 44.81
N LEU A 428 -1.62 -6.19 45.72
CA LEU A 428 -1.39 -7.61 45.42
C LEU A 428 -2.39 -8.17 44.39
N ALA A 429 -3.61 -7.62 44.32
CA ALA A 429 -4.60 -8.04 43.33
C ALA A 429 -4.21 -7.66 41.89
N LEU A 430 -3.36 -6.64 41.72
CA LEU A 430 -2.80 -6.23 40.41
C LEU A 430 -1.69 -7.17 39.93
N ILE A 431 -1.11 -7.97 40.83
CA ILE A 431 -0.04 -8.92 40.52
C ILE A 431 -0.67 -10.24 40.02
N PRO A 432 -0.19 -10.84 38.91
CA PRO A 432 -0.65 -12.16 38.45
C PRO A 432 -0.51 -13.24 39.54
N PRO A 433 -1.46 -14.18 39.66
CA PRO A 433 -1.47 -15.17 40.76
C PRO A 433 -0.25 -16.10 40.74
N GLU A 434 0.28 -16.39 39.55
CA GLU A 434 1.46 -17.22 39.32
C GLU A 434 2.71 -16.67 40.01
N MET A 435 2.85 -15.34 40.11
CA MET A 435 4.02 -14.76 40.77
C MET A 435 3.88 -14.70 42.29
N LEU A 436 2.64 -14.69 42.78
CA LEU A 436 2.38 -14.70 44.22
C LEU A 436 2.43 -16.11 44.80
N SER A 437 2.19 -17.15 44.01
CA SER A 437 2.31 -18.54 44.47
C SER A 437 3.74 -18.94 44.86
N ASP A 438 4.74 -18.25 44.30
CA ASP A 438 6.15 -18.52 44.56
C ASP A 438 6.69 -17.78 45.80
N ILE A 439 5.92 -16.85 46.37
CA ILE A 439 6.32 -16.07 47.55
C ILE A 439 5.55 -16.60 48.77
N PRO A 440 6.25 -17.08 49.83
CA PRO A 440 5.59 -17.50 51.06
C PRO A 440 4.77 -16.37 51.69
N ASP A 441 3.59 -16.70 52.22
CA ASP A 441 2.67 -15.74 52.84
C ASP A 441 3.34 -14.89 53.93
N GLU A 442 4.21 -15.49 54.76
CA GLU A 442 4.96 -14.82 55.82
C GLU A 442 5.88 -13.70 55.26
N GLN A 443 6.46 -13.94 54.09
CA GLN A 443 7.31 -12.95 53.42
C GLN A 443 6.45 -11.83 52.81
N ILE A 444 5.28 -12.17 52.26
CA ILE A 444 4.32 -11.15 51.78
C ILE A 444 3.88 -10.27 52.93
N GLU A 445 3.62 -10.80 54.14
CA GLU A 445 3.24 -10.02 55.32
C GLU A 445 4.32 -9.01 55.74
N GLU A 446 5.60 -9.42 55.70
CA GLU A 446 6.74 -8.57 56.11
C GLU A 446 7.11 -7.48 55.11
N MET A 447 6.73 -7.60 53.84
CA MET A 447 7.03 -6.59 52.81
C MET A 447 6.31 -5.28 53.05
N ASP A 448 7.02 -4.16 52.89
CA ASP A 448 6.43 -2.83 52.97
C ASP A 448 5.62 -2.49 51.70
N LEU A 449 4.76 -1.47 51.80
CA LEU A 449 3.88 -1.06 50.71
C LEU A 449 4.66 -0.51 49.50
N GLU A 450 5.84 0.06 49.73
CA GLU A 450 6.69 0.63 48.68
C GLU A 450 7.34 -0.46 47.83
N THR A 451 7.79 -1.55 48.47
CA THR A 451 8.31 -2.73 47.76
C THR A 451 7.21 -3.39 46.93
N ILE A 452 5.99 -3.54 47.47
CA ILE A 452 4.87 -4.14 46.72
C ILE A 452 4.47 -3.23 45.54
N ARG A 453 4.50 -1.90 45.72
CA ARG A 453 4.29 -0.96 44.61
C ARG A 453 5.36 -1.08 43.53
N SER A 454 6.62 -1.23 43.91
CA SER A 454 7.70 -1.42 42.94
C SER A 454 7.53 -2.72 42.15
N LEU A 455 7.04 -3.78 42.79
CA LEU A 455 6.71 -5.05 42.12
C LEU A 455 5.53 -4.91 41.16
N THR A 456 4.51 -4.13 41.51
CA THR A 456 3.39 -3.83 40.59
C THR A 456 3.80 -2.95 39.41
N GLN A 457 4.81 -2.10 39.55
CA GLN A 457 5.31 -1.24 38.45
C GLN A 457 6.34 -1.95 37.56
N ALA A 458 6.95 -3.02 38.05
CA ALA A 458 7.89 -3.84 37.30
C ALA A 458 7.20 -4.88 36.40
N LEU A 459 5.90 -5.10 36.62
CA LEU A 459 4.97 -5.82 35.76
C LEU A 459 4.41 -4.88 34.69
#